data_AF-A0A8T5AUV6-F1
#
_entry.id   AF-A0A8T5AUV6-F1
#
_cell.length_a   1.000
_cell.length_b   1.000
_cell.length_c   1.000
_cell.angle_alpha   90.00
_cell.angle_beta   90.00
_cell.angle_gamma   90.00
#
_symmetry.space_group_name_H-M   'P 1'
#
loop_
_entity.id
_entity.type
_entity.pdbx_description
1 polymer ?
#
loop_
_entity_poly.entity_id
_entity_poly.type
_entity_poly.pdbx_seq_one_letter_code
_entity_poly.pdbx_strand_id
1 'polypeptide(L)'
;MNVGVEVRKVDSQGRVILPSDWRKSEVNENGEVYIVSRRGYLKIIPKRRPNLAEYFDSVDLGVDAIGDWKEFERKLREETI
;
A
#
# COMPACT_ATOMS: atom_id res chain seq x y z
N MET A 1 -9.06 -21.14 4.34
CA MET A 1 -8.83 -20.36 3.10
C MET A 1 -9.02 -21.32 1.94
N ASN A 2 -9.93 -21.02 1.01
CA ASN A 2 -10.16 -21.89 -0.14
C ASN A 2 -9.17 -21.48 -1.24
N VAL A 3 -8.10 -22.26 -1.44
CA VAL A 3 -7.09 -21.98 -2.46
C VAL A 3 -7.60 -22.58 -3.77
N GLY A 4 -8.22 -21.74 -4.61
CA GLY A 4 -8.70 -22.13 -5.93
C GLY A 4 -7.68 -21.76 -7.02
N VAL A 5 -7.39 -22.71 -7.92
CA VAL A 5 -6.65 -22.45 -9.15
C VAL A 5 -7.66 -22.38 -10.30
N GLU A 6 -7.63 -21.29 -11.06
CA GLU A 6 -8.52 -21.09 -12.21
C GLU A 6 -7.66 -20.83 -13.46
N VAL A 7 -7.96 -21.52 -14.56
CA VAL A 7 -7.29 -21.30 -15.84
C VAL A 7 -8.03 -20.22 -16.62
N ARG A 8 -7.36 -19.12 -16.92
CA ARG A 8 -7.92 -18.04 -17.75
C ARG A 8 -7.03 -17.79 -18.96
N LYS A 9 -7.65 -17.44 -20.08
CA LYS A 9 -6.93 -17.03 -21.28
C LYS A 9 -6.45 -15.59 -21.14
N VAL A 10 -5.25 -15.34 -21.65
CA VAL A 10 -4.76 -13.99 -21.90
C VAL A 10 -5.38 -13.53 -23.22
N ASP A 11 -5.97 -12.35 -23.25
CA ASP A 11 -6.53 -11.81 -24.49
C ASP A 11 -5.43 -11.31 -25.44
N SER A 12 -5.83 -10.88 -26.66
CA SER A 12 -4.90 -10.38 -27.68
C SER A 12 -4.14 -9.12 -27.27
N GLN A 13 -4.59 -8.41 -26.23
CA GLN A 13 -3.95 -7.21 -25.69
C GLN A 13 -3.08 -7.54 -24.47
N GLY A 14 -2.94 -8.81 -24.09
CA GLY A 14 -2.14 -9.22 -22.94
C GLY A 14 -2.87 -9.10 -21.59
N ARG A 15 -4.19 -8.89 -21.58
CA ARG A 15 -4.96 -8.73 -20.34
C ARG A 15 -5.46 -10.07 -19.82
N VAL A 16 -5.56 -10.18 -18.49
CA VAL A 16 -6.23 -11.28 -17.80
C VAL A 16 -7.38 -10.71 -16.99
N ILE A 17 -8.57 -11.28 -17.18
CA ILE A 17 -9.74 -10.90 -16.40
C ILE A 17 -9.57 -11.48 -14.99
N LEU A 18 -9.57 -10.64 -13.97
CA LEU A 18 -9.53 -11.09 -12.57
C LEU A 18 -10.88 -11.70 -12.14
N PRO A 19 -10.88 -12.72 -11.25
CA PRO A 19 -12.10 -13.27 -10.67
C PRO A 19 -13.01 -12.20 -10.08
N SER A 20 -14.31 -12.29 -10.32
CA SER A 20 -15.29 -11.29 -9.86
C SER A 20 -15.29 -11.12 -8.35
N ASP A 21 -15.22 -12.24 -7.65
CA ASP A 21 -15.35 -12.25 -6.18
C ASP A 21 -14.11 -11.63 -5.55
N TRP A 22 -12.94 -11.96 -6.09
CA TRP A 22 -11.67 -11.34 -5.68
C TRP A 22 -11.63 -9.85 -5.99
N ARG A 23 -12.14 -9.41 -7.15
CA ARG A 23 -12.24 -7.97 -7.46
C ARG A 23 -13.12 -7.23 -6.45
N LYS A 24 -14.25 -7.84 -6.05
CA LYS A 24 -15.17 -7.23 -5.09
C LYS A 24 -14.58 -7.18 -3.67
N SER A 25 -13.79 -8.18 -3.27
CA SER A 25 -13.23 -8.26 -1.92
C SER A 25 -11.92 -7.49 -1.75
N GLU A 26 -11.04 -7.54 -2.75
CA GLU A 26 -9.66 -7.06 -2.61
C GLU A 26 -9.37 -5.75 -3.32
N VAL A 27 -10.00 -5.51 -4.48
CA VAL A 27 -9.68 -4.32 -5.28
C VAL A 27 -10.43 -3.13 -4.73
N ASN A 28 -9.68 -2.06 -4.46
CA ASN A 28 -10.25 -0.82 -3.95
C ASN A 28 -11.12 -0.12 -5.01
N GLU A 29 -11.84 0.91 -4.59
CA GLU A 29 -12.70 1.74 -5.46
C GLU A 29 -11.96 2.37 -6.66
N ASN A 30 -10.64 2.56 -6.55
CA ASN A 30 -9.81 3.13 -7.62
C ASN A 30 -9.40 2.08 -8.67
N GLY A 31 -9.65 0.79 -8.44
CA GLY A 31 -9.30 -0.26 -9.38
C GLY A 31 -7.81 -0.56 -9.47
N GLU A 32 -7.00 -0.09 -8.51
CA GLU A 32 -5.54 -0.15 -8.61
C GLU A 32 -4.93 -1.41 -7.98
N VAL A 33 -3.94 -1.99 -8.66
CA VAL A 33 -3.16 -3.14 -8.17
C VAL A 33 -1.68 -2.95 -8.47
N TYR A 34 -0.83 -3.54 -7.64
CA TYR A 34 0.59 -3.73 -7.96
C TYR A 34 0.76 -5.04 -8.73
N ILE A 35 1.52 -4.99 -9.82
CA ILE A 35 1.98 -6.18 -10.55
C ILE A 35 3.49 -6.29 -10.35
N VAL A 36 3.91 -7.35 -9.65
CA VAL A 36 5.33 -7.65 -9.44
C VAL A 36 5.74 -8.75 -10.41
N SER A 37 6.60 -8.41 -11.35
CA SER A 37 7.13 -9.34 -12.34
C SER A 37 8.36 -10.07 -11.80
N ARG A 38 8.33 -11.41 -11.85
CA ARG A 38 9.49 -12.25 -11.58
C ARG A 38 9.65 -13.30 -12.67
N ARG A 39 10.82 -13.95 -12.73
CA ARG A 39 11.04 -15.03 -13.69
C ARG A 39 10.02 -16.17 -13.42
N GLY A 40 9.15 -16.42 -14.39
CA GLY A 40 8.17 -17.51 -14.36
C GLY A 40 6.80 -17.18 -13.72
N TYR A 41 6.62 -16.01 -13.08
CA TYR A 41 5.31 -15.65 -12.54
C TYR A 41 5.11 -14.14 -12.35
N LEU A 42 3.84 -13.73 -12.36
CA LEU A 42 3.39 -12.40 -11.95
C LEU A 42 2.68 -12.52 -10.61
N LYS A 43 2.96 -11.60 -9.68
CA LYS A 43 2.20 -11.46 -8.44
C LYS A 43 1.34 -10.20 -8.51
N ILE A 44 0.02 -10.37 -8.39
CA ILE A 44 -0.94 -9.27 -8.36
C ILE A 44 -1.31 -9.02 -6.89
N ILE A 45 -1.17 -7.78 -6.44
CA ILE A 45 -1.41 -7.38 -5.05
C ILE A 45 -2.35 -6.18 -5.07
N PRO A 46 -3.46 -6.20 -4.32
CA PRO A 46 -4.36 -5.05 -4.23
C PRO A 46 -3.61 -3.85 -3.64
N LYS A 47 -3.71 -2.69 -4.27
CA LYS A 47 -3.15 -1.46 -3.73
C LYS A 47 -4.09 -0.96 -2.64
N ARG A 48 -3.76 -1.23 -1.38
CA ARG A 48 -4.52 -0.65 -0.25
C ARG A 48 -4.21 0.84 -0.17
N ARG A 49 -5.20 1.66 0.19
CA ARG A 49 -4.90 3.05 0.56
C ARG A 49 -3.90 3.02 1.72
N PRO A 50 -2.78 3.74 1.63
CA PRO A 50 -1.89 3.85 2.76
C PRO A 50 -2.69 4.45 3.92
N ASN A 51 -2.72 3.74 5.05
CA ASN A 51 -3.25 4.30 6.28
C ASN A 51 -2.18 5.27 6.80
N LEU A 52 -2.34 6.57 6.49
CA LEU A 52 -1.39 7.58 6.95
C LEU A 52 -1.30 7.61 8.47
N ALA A 53 -2.38 7.26 9.19
CA ALA A 53 -2.36 7.17 10.65
C ALA A 53 -1.37 6.10 11.15
N GLU A 54 -1.36 4.89 10.56
CA GLU A 54 -0.35 3.87 10.87
C GLU A 54 1.07 4.35 10.57
N TYR A 55 1.24 5.21 9.55
CA TYR A 55 2.54 5.78 9.22
C TYR A 55 2.99 6.80 10.27
N PHE A 56 2.09 7.67 10.73
CA PHE A 56 2.37 8.61 11.82
C PHE A 56 2.63 7.87 13.14
N ASP A 57 1.89 6.81 13.45
CA ASP A 57 2.14 5.97 14.64
C ASP A 57 3.49 5.25 14.57
N SER A 58 3.99 4.94 13.37
CA SER A 58 5.30 4.31 13.18
C SER A 58 6.48 5.27 13.34
N VAL A 59 6.22 6.58 13.31
CA VAL A 59 7.24 7.63 13.42
C VAL A 59 7.15 8.22 14.83
N ASP A 60 7.94 7.67 15.75
CA ASP A 60 8.11 8.27 17.07
C ASP A 60 9.03 9.49 16.97
N LEU A 61 8.43 10.68 17.04
CA LEU A 61 9.15 11.95 17.06
C LEU A 61 9.56 12.36 18.48
N GLY A 62 9.29 11.55 19.51
CA GLY A 62 9.63 11.84 20.90
C GLY A 62 8.87 13.03 21.48
N VAL A 63 7.72 13.40 20.90
CA VAL A 63 6.91 14.54 21.33
C VAL A 63 5.45 14.14 21.52
N ASP A 64 4.95 14.28 22.75
CA ASP A 64 3.56 13.97 23.10
C ASP A 64 2.56 14.97 22.48
N ALA A 65 3.00 16.22 22.27
CA ALA A 65 2.22 17.26 21.58
C ALA A 65 3.14 18.38 21.08
N ILE A 66 2.89 18.86 19.87
CA ILE A 66 3.55 20.06 19.35
C ILE A 66 2.69 21.28 19.71
N GLY A 67 3.09 22.00 20.75
CA GLY A 67 2.41 23.23 21.18
C GLY A 67 2.70 24.41 20.26
N ASP A 68 3.98 24.77 20.12
CA ASP A 68 4.46 25.82 19.21
C ASP A 68 5.44 25.24 18.19
N TRP A 69 5.13 25.42 16.90
CA TRP A 69 5.92 24.86 15.80
C TRP A 69 7.34 25.46 15.71
N LYS A 70 7.50 26.76 16.01
CA LYS A 70 8.82 27.42 15.95
C LYS A 70 9.72 26.96 17.09
N GLU A 71 9.16 26.75 18.28
CA GLU A 71 9.92 26.22 19.41
C GLU A 71 10.36 24.77 19.17
N PHE A 72 9.47 23.96 18.61
CA PHE A 72 9.77 22.58 18.20
C PHE A 72 10.90 22.52 17.15
N GLU A 73 10.82 23.31 16.07
CA GLU A 73 11.87 23.35 15.05
C GLU A 73 13.24 23.78 15.61
N ARG A 74 13.26 24.71 16.57
CA ARG A 74 14.49 25.16 17.21
C ARG A 74 15.16 24.02 17.99
N LYS A 75 14.41 23.28 18.80
CA LYS A 75 14.91 22.16 19.62
C LYS A 75 15.45 21.01 18.75
N LEU A 76 14.72 20.63 17.69
CA LEU A 76 15.17 19.60 16.75
C LEU A 76 16.52 19.93 16.09
N ARG A 77 16.73 21.20 15.73
CA ARG A 77 18.00 21.65 15.13
C ARG A 77 19.15 21.65 16.13
N GLU A 78 18.88 21.93 17.39
CA GLU A 78 19.89 21.96 18.46
C GLU A 78 20.33 20.55 18.87
N GLU A 79 19.45 19.54 18.83
CA GLU A 79 19.78 18.14 19.17
C GLU A 79 20.54 17.38 18.06
N THR A 80 20.52 17.87 16.82
CA THR A 80 21.16 17.21 15.66
C THR A 80 22.61 17.69 15.44
N ILE A 81 23.18 18.49 16.37
CA ILE A 81 24.55 19.04 16.32
C ILE A 81 25.42 18.43 17.42
#